data_AF-A0A3M1C090-F1
#
_entry.id   AF-A0A3M1C090-F1
#
_cell.length_a   1.000
_cell.length_b   1.000
_cell.length_c   1.000
_cell.angle_alpha   90.00
_cell.angle_beta   90.00
_cell.angle_gamma   90.00
#
_symmetry.space_group_name_H-M   'P 1'
#
loop_
_entity.id
_entity.type
_entity.pdbx_description
1 polymer ?
#
loop_
_entity_poly.entity_id
_entity_poly.type
_entity_poly.pdbx_seq_one_letter_code
_entity_poly.pdbx_strand_id
1 'polypeptide(L)'
;MLRNKSAIMSRPTRHLPAPSTLTDPHLWARIDTAPLPASRAFHEFAHRLGQALDLPLAEAREVEREYRRFLYLATISNALVVPPEPVQRAWEMHAAAPEYTSFCAGVLGPPLPLDDFARKFGSAAAYRGTLEAYRREFGHLPPETVWPRGVSPRLPRWPVLHMMVLAFAGVWALMAGNPLILAGGVSVNLLIYAADLFAGRLAARREGFDSALSEDLRYFLDRATER
;
A
#
# COMPACT_ATOMS: atom_id res chain seq x y z
N MET A 1 -34.15 24.59 58.41
CA MET A 1 -34.22 24.85 56.96
C MET A 1 -33.24 23.93 56.24
N LEU A 2 -33.71 23.31 55.17
CA LEU A 2 -33.03 22.31 54.34
C LEU A 2 -31.71 22.84 53.74
N ARG A 3 -30.69 21.98 53.55
CA ARG A 3 -30.44 21.30 52.26
C ARG A 3 -29.13 20.48 52.24
N ASN A 4 -29.32 19.20 51.96
CA ASN A 4 -28.38 18.19 51.51
C ASN A 4 -27.61 18.61 50.24
N LYS A 5 -26.31 18.32 50.15
CA LYS A 5 -25.59 18.10 48.88
C LYS A 5 -24.54 17.01 49.04
N SER A 6 -24.97 15.78 48.77
CA SER A 6 -24.13 14.63 48.47
C SER A 6 -23.16 14.96 47.33
N ALA A 7 -21.87 14.71 47.55
CA ALA A 7 -20.84 14.73 46.53
C ALA A 7 -21.09 13.57 45.56
N ILE A 8 -21.61 13.89 44.36
CA ILE A 8 -21.68 12.94 43.25
C ILE A 8 -20.28 12.93 42.62
N MET A 9 -19.54 11.85 42.83
CA MET A 9 -18.34 11.53 42.06
C MET A 9 -18.72 11.48 40.57
N SER A 10 -18.28 12.49 39.83
CA SER A 10 -18.33 12.52 38.37
C SER A 10 -17.46 11.38 37.84
N ARG A 11 -18.12 10.28 37.47
CA ARG A 11 -17.51 9.16 36.74
C ARG A 11 -16.87 9.73 35.46
N PRO A 12 -15.61 9.38 35.11
CA PRO A 12 -15.08 9.79 33.82
C PRO A 12 -15.96 9.16 32.73
N THR A 13 -16.58 10.01 31.92
CA THR A 13 -17.25 9.62 30.70
C THR A 13 -16.24 8.89 29.84
N ARG A 14 -16.31 7.56 29.83
CA ARG A 14 -15.64 6.72 28.85
C ARG A 14 -16.15 7.24 27.49
N HIS A 15 -15.31 7.95 26.76
CA HIS A 15 -15.59 8.34 25.39
C HIS A 15 -15.85 7.02 24.65
N LEU A 16 -17.13 6.70 24.41
CA LEU A 16 -17.45 5.64 23.47
C LEU A 16 -16.97 6.15 22.10
N PRO A 17 -16.07 5.43 21.41
CA PRO A 17 -15.82 5.74 20.01
C PRO A 17 -17.15 5.63 19.25
N ALA A 18 -17.33 6.51 18.25
CA ALA A 18 -18.53 6.52 17.41
C ALA A 18 -18.79 5.12 16.82
N PRO A 19 -20.05 4.75 16.50
CA PRO A 19 -20.35 3.45 15.94
C PRO A 19 -19.50 3.22 14.67
N SER A 20 -18.74 2.13 14.66
CA SER A 20 -17.92 1.71 13.53
C SER A 20 -18.80 1.53 12.28
N THR A 21 -18.60 2.36 11.26
CA THR A 21 -19.28 2.33 9.96
C THR A 21 -18.69 1.27 9.03
N LEU A 22 -18.28 0.14 9.59
CA LEU A 22 -17.66 -0.94 8.83
C LEU A 22 -18.70 -1.51 7.86
N THR A 23 -18.35 -1.52 6.58
CA THR A 23 -19.14 -2.15 5.52
C THR A 23 -19.42 -3.63 5.81
N ASP A 24 -18.43 -4.37 6.33
CA ASP A 24 -18.60 -5.76 6.80
C ASP A 24 -18.01 -5.97 8.21
N PRO A 25 -18.81 -5.83 9.27
CA PRO A 25 -18.36 -6.05 10.64
C PRO A 25 -17.94 -7.50 10.93
N HIS A 26 -18.50 -8.49 10.23
CA HIS A 26 -18.19 -9.90 10.44
C HIS A 26 -16.82 -10.26 9.87
N LEU A 27 -16.49 -9.72 8.69
CA LEU A 27 -15.15 -9.82 8.12
C LEU A 27 -14.11 -9.16 9.05
N TRP A 28 -14.40 -7.96 9.54
CA TRP A 28 -13.50 -7.29 10.48
C TRP A 28 -13.27 -8.13 11.75
N ALA A 29 -14.33 -8.68 12.35
CA ALA A 29 -14.20 -9.53 13.54
C ALA A 29 -13.34 -10.78 13.28
N ARG A 30 -13.46 -11.39 12.10
CA ARG A 30 -12.61 -12.52 11.69
C ARG A 30 -11.14 -12.09 11.56
N ILE A 31 -10.88 -10.96 10.89
CA ILE A 31 -9.52 -10.45 10.67
C ILE A 31 -8.86 -10.03 11.98
N ASP A 32 -9.60 -9.35 12.86
CA ASP A 32 -9.08 -8.83 14.13
C ASP A 32 -8.67 -9.96 15.08
N THR A 33 -9.42 -11.06 15.08
CA THR A 33 -9.16 -12.21 15.96
C THR A 33 -8.29 -13.29 15.33
N ALA A 34 -8.06 -13.25 14.02
CA ALA A 34 -7.30 -14.28 13.34
C ALA A 34 -5.82 -14.31 13.76
N PRO A 35 -5.23 -15.50 13.95
CA PRO A 35 -3.81 -15.62 14.21
C PRO A 35 -3.01 -15.28 12.95
N LEU A 36 -2.00 -14.40 13.08
CA LEU A 36 -1.01 -14.15 12.04
C LEU A 36 0.13 -15.19 12.14
N PRO A 37 0.88 -15.47 11.04
CA PRO A 37 1.86 -16.55 11.02
C PRO A 37 2.98 -16.32 12.02
N ALA A 38 3.20 -17.36 12.84
CA ALA A 38 3.91 -17.35 14.11
C ALA A 38 3.33 -16.27 15.07
N SER A 39 2.42 -16.56 15.99
CA SER A 39 2.16 -17.83 16.66
C SER A 39 0.77 -17.82 17.32
N ARG A 40 0.41 -18.92 17.99
CA ARG A 40 -0.69 -18.99 18.96
C ARG A 40 -0.55 -17.97 20.12
N ALA A 41 0.64 -17.37 20.28
CA ALA A 41 0.90 -16.23 21.13
C ALA A 41 1.02 -14.94 20.28
N PHE A 42 0.20 -13.95 20.61
CA PHE A 42 0.04 -12.64 19.97
C PHE A 42 1.31 -11.75 19.83
N HIS A 43 2.52 -12.30 20.00
CA HIS A 43 3.76 -11.54 20.15
C HIS A 43 4.85 -11.87 19.13
N GLU A 44 4.80 -12.99 18.41
CA GLU A 44 5.91 -13.41 17.55
C GLU A 44 5.91 -12.67 16.20
N PHE A 45 4.73 -12.43 15.60
CA PHE A 45 4.64 -11.69 14.34
C PHE A 45 5.16 -10.26 14.48
N ALA A 46 4.65 -9.47 15.45
CA ALA A 46 5.16 -8.14 15.74
C ALA A 46 6.65 -8.14 16.11
N HIS A 47 7.16 -9.16 16.80
CA HIS A 47 8.58 -9.24 17.12
C HIS A 47 9.43 -9.43 15.86
N ARG A 48 9.08 -10.38 14.99
CA ARG A 48 9.78 -10.60 13.72
C ARG A 48 9.68 -9.39 12.80
N LEU A 49 8.51 -8.73 12.78
CA LEU A 49 8.31 -7.49 12.05
C LEU A 49 9.20 -6.37 12.57
N GLY A 50 9.31 -6.23 13.90
CA GLY A 50 10.22 -5.29 14.54
C GLY A 50 11.68 -5.53 14.17
N GLN A 51 12.13 -6.80 14.17
CA GLN A 51 13.48 -7.16 13.72
C GLN A 51 13.70 -6.87 12.24
N ALA A 52 12.71 -7.12 11.39
CA ALA A 52 12.81 -6.90 9.94
C ALA A 52 12.83 -5.42 9.55
N LEU A 53 12.17 -4.57 10.35
CA LEU A 53 12.06 -3.13 10.11
C LEU A 53 12.97 -2.27 10.99
N ASP A 54 13.77 -2.90 11.87
CA ASP A 54 14.56 -2.23 12.91
C ASP A 54 13.71 -1.29 13.79
N LEU A 55 12.51 -1.77 14.19
CA LEU A 55 11.55 -1.02 15.00
C LEU A 55 11.45 -1.57 16.43
N PRO A 56 11.23 -0.70 17.43
CA PRO A 56 10.81 -1.11 18.76
C PRO A 56 9.53 -1.96 18.70
N LEU A 57 9.40 -2.93 19.62
CA LEU A 57 8.25 -3.85 19.65
C LEU A 57 6.90 -3.13 19.73
N ALA A 58 6.83 -1.97 20.41
CA ALA A 58 5.61 -1.19 20.53
C ALA A 58 5.14 -0.66 19.16
N GLU A 59 6.07 -0.15 18.35
CA GLU A 59 5.81 0.35 16.99
C GLU A 59 5.48 -0.80 16.04
N ALA A 60 6.20 -1.92 16.13
CA ALA A 60 5.89 -3.10 15.33
C ALA A 60 4.47 -3.66 15.59
N ARG A 61 4.00 -3.59 16.85
CA ARG A 61 2.60 -3.92 17.19
C ARG A 61 1.60 -2.94 16.61
N GLU A 62 1.98 -1.66 16.45
CA GLU A 62 1.14 -0.69 15.75
C GLU A 62 1.05 -1.02 14.27
N VAL A 63 2.17 -1.33 13.62
CA VAL A 63 2.19 -1.78 12.22
C VAL A 63 1.36 -3.05 12.04
N GLU A 64 1.40 -4.01 12.97
CA GLU A 64 0.54 -5.20 12.92
C GLU A 64 -0.96 -4.83 12.95
N ARG A 65 -1.38 -3.91 13.82
CA ARG A 65 -2.78 -3.46 13.89
C ARG A 65 -3.20 -2.78 12.58
N GLU A 66 -2.35 -1.92 12.03
CA GLU A 66 -2.60 -1.27 10.75
C GLU A 66 -2.62 -2.25 9.58
N TYR A 67 -1.80 -3.30 9.65
CA TYR A 67 -1.81 -4.37 8.67
C TYR A 67 -3.15 -5.13 8.64
N ARG A 68 -3.75 -5.42 9.79
CA ARG A 68 -5.10 -5.99 9.86
C ARG A 68 -6.14 -5.09 9.20
N ARG A 69 -6.07 -3.77 9.44
CA ARG A 69 -6.96 -2.80 8.78
C ARG A 69 -6.76 -2.76 7.28
N PHE A 70 -5.51 -2.86 6.81
CA PHE A 70 -5.22 -3.00 5.39
C PHE A 70 -5.83 -4.27 4.79
N LEU A 71 -5.72 -5.43 5.46
CA LEU A 71 -6.35 -6.67 4.99
C LEU A 71 -7.86 -6.48 4.80
N TYR A 72 -8.52 -5.86 5.77
CA TYR A 72 -9.95 -5.55 5.68
C TYR A 72 -10.26 -4.66 4.47
N LEU A 73 -9.56 -3.53 4.33
CA LEU A 73 -9.75 -2.59 3.20
C LEU A 73 -9.51 -3.28 1.85
N ALA A 74 -8.45 -4.07 1.73
CA ALA A 74 -8.10 -4.79 0.51
C ALA A 74 -9.11 -5.88 0.15
N THR A 75 -9.83 -6.43 1.12
CA THR A 75 -10.87 -7.44 0.87
C THR A 75 -12.22 -6.83 0.48
N ILE A 76 -12.60 -5.69 1.07
CA ILE A 76 -13.90 -5.06 0.77
C ILE A 76 -13.86 -4.12 -0.44
N SER A 77 -12.67 -3.65 -0.83
CA SER A 77 -12.50 -2.68 -1.90
C SER A 77 -12.39 -3.37 -3.26
N ASN A 78 -13.23 -2.96 -4.22
CA ASN A 78 -13.05 -3.31 -5.62
C ASN A 78 -11.94 -2.49 -6.30
N ALA A 79 -11.54 -1.36 -5.70
CA ALA A 79 -10.46 -0.50 -6.17
C ALA A 79 -9.10 -0.93 -5.57
N LEU A 80 -8.02 -0.60 -6.27
CA LEU A 80 -6.65 -0.85 -5.82
C LEU A 80 -6.39 -0.16 -4.46
N VAL A 81 -6.02 -0.95 -3.45
CA VAL A 81 -5.61 -0.48 -2.13
C VAL A 81 -4.09 -0.49 -2.06
N VAL A 82 -3.48 0.65 -1.78
CA VAL A 82 -2.02 0.82 -1.74
C VAL A 82 -1.57 0.94 -0.28
N PRO A 83 -0.86 -0.05 0.27
CA PRO A 83 -0.33 0.04 1.64
C PRO A 83 0.93 0.93 1.69
N PRO A 84 1.18 1.60 2.83
CA PRO A 84 2.47 2.24 3.10
C PRO A 84 3.54 1.17 3.34
N GLU A 85 4.81 1.56 3.27
CA GLU A 85 5.94 0.62 3.34
C GLU A 85 5.92 -0.32 4.56
N PRO A 86 5.70 0.13 5.81
CA PRO A 86 5.67 -0.76 6.96
C PRO A 86 4.57 -1.84 6.85
N VAL A 87 3.39 -1.44 6.37
CA VAL A 87 2.24 -2.34 6.17
C VAL A 87 2.48 -3.29 4.99
N GLN A 88 3.10 -2.81 3.92
CA GLN A 88 3.52 -3.64 2.79
C GLN A 88 4.51 -4.72 3.24
N ARG A 89 5.47 -4.39 4.10
CA ARG A 89 6.43 -5.36 4.64
C ARG A 89 5.77 -6.41 5.54
N ALA A 90 4.80 -6.01 6.36
CA ALA A 90 3.99 -6.95 7.12
C ALA A 90 3.22 -7.91 6.20
N TRP A 91 2.65 -7.40 5.11
CA TRP A 91 1.97 -8.22 4.12
C TRP A 91 2.93 -9.19 3.40
N GLU A 92 4.08 -8.71 2.93
CA GLU A 92 5.13 -9.54 2.31
C GLU A 92 5.58 -10.66 3.26
N MET A 93 5.80 -10.33 4.53
CA MET A 93 6.17 -11.31 5.56
C MET A 93 5.07 -12.35 5.78
N HIS A 94 3.81 -11.93 5.87
CA HIS A 94 2.68 -12.86 6.01
C HIS A 94 2.56 -13.74 4.77
N ALA A 95 2.60 -13.15 3.56
CA ALA A 95 2.42 -13.89 2.32
C ALA A 95 3.54 -14.89 2.02
N ALA A 96 4.73 -14.67 2.54
CA ALA A 96 5.84 -15.63 2.48
C ALA A 96 5.67 -16.81 3.45
N ALA A 97 4.78 -16.71 4.44
CA ALA A 97 4.56 -17.77 5.41
C ALA A 97 3.67 -18.89 4.82
N PRO A 98 3.94 -20.17 5.14
CA PRO A 98 3.19 -21.29 4.59
C PRO A 98 1.71 -21.28 5.01
N GLU A 99 1.37 -20.64 6.13
CA GLU A 99 0.02 -20.51 6.64
C GLU A 99 -0.82 -19.45 5.91
N TYR A 100 -0.23 -18.64 5.03
CA TYR A 100 -0.97 -17.56 4.37
C TYR A 100 -2.16 -18.06 3.56
N THR A 101 -1.98 -19.16 2.82
CA THR A 101 -3.05 -19.73 1.99
C THR A 101 -4.22 -20.22 2.84
N SER A 102 -3.95 -20.88 3.97
CA SER A 102 -4.98 -21.35 4.90
C SER A 102 -5.62 -20.21 5.68
N PHE A 103 -4.84 -19.19 6.07
CA PHE A 103 -5.35 -17.94 6.63
C PHE A 103 -6.33 -17.28 5.66
N CYS A 104 -5.95 -17.12 4.39
CA CYS A 104 -6.82 -16.50 3.39
C CYS A 104 -8.12 -17.29 3.27
N ALA A 105 -8.05 -18.61 3.02
CA ALA A 105 -9.24 -19.44 2.89
C ALA A 105 -10.17 -19.38 4.12
N GLY A 106 -9.61 -19.30 5.33
CA GLY A 106 -10.36 -19.27 6.59
C GLY A 106 -10.84 -17.88 7.02
N VAL A 107 -10.18 -16.79 6.62
CA VAL A 107 -10.36 -15.43 7.16
C VAL A 107 -10.75 -14.40 6.10
N LEU A 108 -10.15 -14.44 4.91
CA LEU A 108 -10.36 -13.42 3.86
C LEU A 108 -11.21 -13.93 2.69
N GLY A 109 -11.19 -15.24 2.42
CA GLY A 109 -11.64 -15.84 1.17
C GLY A 109 -10.48 -16.02 0.19
N PRO A 110 -10.56 -15.49 -1.06
CA PRO A 110 -9.46 -15.57 -2.02
C PRO A 110 -8.17 -14.91 -1.49
N PRO A 111 -6.99 -15.48 -1.76
CA PRO A 111 -5.74 -14.85 -1.35
C PRO A 111 -5.57 -13.50 -2.02
N LEU A 112 -5.18 -12.49 -1.24
CA LEU A 112 -4.85 -11.19 -1.80
C LEU A 112 -3.63 -11.37 -2.72
N PRO A 113 -3.74 -10.99 -4.00
CA PRO A 113 -2.65 -11.12 -4.95
C PRO A 113 -1.54 -10.18 -4.50
N LEU A 114 -0.34 -10.71 -4.27
CA LEU A 114 0.83 -9.89 -3.98
C LEU A 114 1.12 -9.04 -5.22
N ASP A 115 0.52 -7.86 -5.28
CA ASP A 115 0.52 -7.10 -6.50
C ASP A 115 1.83 -6.33 -6.61
N ASP A 116 2.74 -6.90 -7.39
CA ASP A 116 3.98 -6.25 -7.80
C ASP A 116 3.71 -4.89 -8.46
N PHE A 117 2.48 -4.66 -8.93
CA PHE A 117 2.02 -3.44 -9.54
C PHE A 117 1.77 -2.31 -8.54
N ALA A 118 1.11 -2.55 -7.39
CA ALA A 118 1.02 -1.54 -6.32
C ALA A 118 2.42 -1.13 -5.83
N ARG A 119 3.36 -2.08 -5.84
CA ARG A 119 4.77 -1.87 -5.50
C ARG A 119 5.57 -1.10 -6.55
N LYS A 120 5.23 -1.23 -7.85
CA LYS A 120 5.95 -0.63 -9.00
C LYS A 120 5.30 0.64 -9.55
N PHE A 121 4.00 0.80 -9.36
CA PHE A 121 3.14 1.82 -10.01
C PHE A 121 2.07 2.35 -9.06
N GLY A 122 2.15 2.05 -7.75
CA GLY A 122 1.25 2.61 -6.74
C GLY A 122 1.25 4.13 -6.84
N SER A 123 0.14 4.65 -7.34
CA SER A 123 0.00 6.05 -7.67
C SER A 123 -0.33 6.84 -6.40
N ALA A 124 0.15 8.07 -6.27
CA ALA A 124 -0.19 8.95 -5.16
C ALA A 124 -1.71 9.15 -5.06
N ALA A 125 -2.41 9.16 -6.20
CA ALA A 125 -3.87 9.14 -6.27
C ALA A 125 -4.49 7.87 -5.65
N ALA A 126 -4.02 6.68 -6.03
CA ALA A 126 -4.51 5.42 -5.45
C ALA A 126 -4.24 5.33 -3.93
N TYR A 127 -3.10 5.86 -3.48
CA TYR A 127 -2.81 5.97 -2.05
C TYR A 127 -3.77 6.92 -1.32
N ARG A 128 -4.09 8.09 -1.90
CA ARG A 128 -5.12 8.99 -1.34
C ARG A 128 -6.48 8.31 -1.26
N GLY A 129 -6.88 7.60 -2.32
CA GLY A 129 -8.11 6.79 -2.31
C GLY A 129 -8.11 5.73 -1.19
N THR A 130 -6.96 5.14 -0.90
CA THR A 130 -6.79 4.21 0.23
C THR A 130 -7.00 4.90 1.58
N LEU A 131 -6.41 6.08 1.80
CA LEU A 131 -6.61 6.86 3.03
C LEU A 131 -8.07 7.29 3.23
N GLU A 132 -8.76 7.64 2.14
CA GLU A 132 -10.18 7.98 2.17
C GLU A 132 -11.05 6.76 2.50
N ALA A 133 -10.75 5.60 1.91
CA ALA A 133 -11.41 4.35 2.25
C ALA A 133 -11.19 3.99 3.72
N TYR A 134 -9.97 4.13 4.23
CA TYR A 134 -9.66 3.95 5.64
C TYR A 134 -10.54 4.85 6.52
N ARG A 135 -10.59 6.15 6.22
CA ARG A 135 -11.38 7.12 6.99
C ARG A 135 -12.87 6.78 6.99
N ARG A 136 -13.40 6.31 5.86
CA ARG A 136 -14.81 5.93 5.72
C ARG A 136 -15.16 4.70 6.57
N GLU A 137 -14.29 3.70 6.61
CA GLU A 137 -14.54 2.45 7.32
C GLU A 137 -14.30 2.55 8.83
N PHE A 138 -13.23 3.23 9.23
CA PHE A 138 -12.81 3.30 10.64
C PHE A 138 -13.24 4.61 11.33
N GLY A 139 -13.78 5.58 10.59
CA GLY A 139 -14.29 6.84 11.13
C GLY A 139 -13.21 7.84 11.57
N HIS A 140 -11.92 7.53 11.38
CA HIS A 140 -10.80 8.40 11.73
C HIS A 140 -9.67 8.27 10.70
N LEU A 141 -8.76 9.25 10.69
CA LEU A 141 -7.54 9.16 9.88
C LEU A 141 -6.58 8.12 10.46
N PRO A 142 -5.85 7.37 9.62
CA PRO A 142 -4.85 6.45 10.12
C PRO A 142 -3.69 7.20 10.79
N PRO A 143 -2.94 6.55 11.71
CA PRO A 143 -1.82 7.19 12.39
C PRO A 143 -0.68 7.50 11.42
N GLU A 144 -0.17 8.74 11.46
CA GLU A 144 0.87 9.21 10.53
C GLU A 144 2.21 8.49 10.68
N THR A 145 2.47 7.90 11.84
CA THR A 145 3.64 7.07 12.13
C THR A 145 3.72 5.84 11.23
N VAL A 146 2.57 5.29 10.83
CA VAL A 146 2.47 4.10 9.96
C VAL A 146 1.97 4.46 8.56
N TRP A 147 1.05 5.42 8.47
CA TRP A 147 0.42 5.90 7.23
C TRP A 147 0.78 7.36 6.98
N PRO A 148 1.94 7.64 6.34
CA PRO A 148 2.33 9.01 6.04
C PRO A 148 1.31 9.70 5.13
N ARG A 149 1.16 11.02 5.24
CA ARG A 149 0.17 11.79 4.44
C ARG A 149 0.35 11.70 2.93
N GLY A 150 1.53 11.29 2.47
CA GLY A 150 1.81 11.00 1.08
C GLY A 150 2.90 9.96 0.98
N VAL A 151 2.82 9.14 -0.07
CA VAL A 151 3.91 8.25 -0.46
C VAL A 151 4.57 8.87 -1.68
N SER A 152 5.90 8.94 -1.67
CA SER A 152 6.60 9.27 -2.91
C SER A 152 6.39 8.10 -3.87
N PRO A 153 5.80 8.30 -5.05
CA PRO A 153 5.72 7.25 -6.05
C PRO A 153 7.13 6.74 -6.31
N ARG A 154 7.33 5.42 -6.17
CA ARG A 154 8.61 4.81 -6.51
C ARG A 154 8.74 4.97 -8.02
N LEU A 155 9.70 5.78 -8.46
CA LEU A 155 10.03 5.88 -9.88
C LEU A 155 10.14 4.45 -10.42
N PRO A 156 9.30 4.08 -11.39
CA PRO A 156 9.34 2.73 -11.89
C PRO A 156 10.75 2.46 -12.42
N ARG A 157 11.19 1.20 -12.45
CA ARG A 157 12.58 0.87 -12.84
C ARG A 157 12.82 1.12 -14.34
N TRP A 158 11.74 1.20 -15.12
CA TRP A 158 11.79 1.28 -16.57
C TRP A 158 12.36 2.60 -17.11
N PRO A 159 12.09 3.82 -16.61
CA PRO A 159 12.71 5.04 -17.12
C PRO A 159 14.22 5.01 -16.92
N VAL A 160 14.70 4.44 -15.81
CA VAL A 160 16.14 4.23 -15.58
C VAL A 160 16.72 3.26 -16.62
N LEU A 161 16.05 2.13 -16.87
CA LEU A 161 16.43 1.19 -17.93
C LEU A 161 16.43 1.84 -19.31
N HIS A 162 15.41 2.64 -19.64
CA HIS A 162 15.30 3.33 -20.91
C HIS A 162 16.44 4.34 -21.09
N MET A 163 16.74 5.12 -20.05
CA MET A 163 17.88 6.03 -20.03
C MET A 163 19.21 5.29 -20.20
N MET A 164 19.39 4.14 -19.54
CA MET A 164 20.60 3.32 -19.70
C MET A 164 20.75 2.75 -21.12
N VAL A 165 19.68 2.25 -21.71
CA VAL A 165 19.68 1.73 -23.09
C VAL A 165 20.05 2.83 -24.08
N LEU A 166 19.45 4.01 -23.95
CA LEU A 166 19.74 5.16 -24.81
C LEU A 166 21.16 5.70 -24.61
N ALA A 167 21.62 5.81 -23.36
CA ALA A 167 22.97 6.25 -23.04
C ALA A 167 24.02 5.28 -23.61
N PHE A 168 23.81 3.96 -23.44
CA PHE A 168 24.70 2.94 -23.97
C PHE A 168 24.73 2.95 -25.50
N ALA A 169 23.57 3.00 -26.16
CA ALA A 169 23.47 3.08 -27.61
C ALA A 169 24.13 4.36 -28.17
N GLY A 170 23.98 5.49 -27.49
CA GLY A 170 24.62 6.76 -27.85
C GLY A 170 26.14 6.71 -27.75
N VAL A 171 26.68 6.23 -26.63
CA VAL A 171 28.14 6.08 -26.43
C VAL A 171 28.73 5.13 -27.48
N TRP A 172 28.05 4.02 -27.77
CA TRP A 172 28.52 3.08 -28.78
C TRP A 172 28.46 3.66 -30.19
N ALA A 173 27.38 4.36 -30.55
CA ALA A 173 27.27 5.04 -31.84
C ALA A 173 28.40 6.05 -32.06
N LEU A 174 28.79 6.80 -31.03
CA LEU A 174 29.93 7.73 -31.06
C LEU A 174 31.27 7.01 -31.24
N MET A 175 31.52 5.96 -30.45
CA MET A 175 32.77 5.18 -30.52
C MET A 175 32.96 4.47 -31.86
N ALA A 176 31.87 3.98 -32.46
CA ALA A 176 31.90 3.27 -33.73
C ALA A 176 31.75 4.19 -34.95
N GLY A 177 31.45 5.48 -34.76
CA GLY A 177 31.17 6.42 -35.85
C GLY A 177 29.95 6.05 -36.69
N ASN A 178 29.01 5.27 -36.15
CA ASN A 178 27.86 4.75 -36.90
C ASN A 178 26.54 5.17 -36.23
N PRO A 179 25.79 6.13 -36.81
CA PRO A 179 24.53 6.60 -36.24
C PRO A 179 23.39 5.57 -36.28
N LEU A 180 23.49 4.51 -37.11
CA LEU A 180 22.48 3.46 -37.16
C LEU A 180 22.39 2.65 -35.85
N ILE A 181 23.47 2.63 -35.06
CA ILE A 181 23.49 2.00 -33.73
C ILE A 181 22.53 2.72 -32.77
N LEU A 182 22.49 4.05 -32.83
CA LEU A 182 21.55 4.84 -32.03
C LEU A 182 20.11 4.61 -32.48
N ALA A 183 19.85 4.55 -33.79
CA ALA A 183 18.54 4.23 -34.33
C ALA A 183 18.05 2.83 -33.90
N GLY A 184 18.95 1.85 -33.85
CA GLY A 184 18.67 0.53 -33.28
C GLY A 184 18.34 0.60 -31.78
N GLY A 185 19.12 1.35 -31.00
CA GLY A 185 18.88 1.57 -29.57
C GLY A 185 17.53 2.23 -29.28
N VAL A 186 17.15 3.26 -30.06
CA VAL A 186 15.83 3.89 -30.00
C VAL A 186 14.71 2.90 -30.33
N SER A 187 14.91 2.06 -31.35
CA SER A 187 13.92 1.06 -31.74
C SER A 187 13.68 0.03 -30.63
N VAL A 188 14.76 -0.46 -30.00
CA VAL A 188 14.69 -1.35 -28.82
C VAL A 188 13.99 -0.65 -27.65
N ASN A 189 14.30 0.62 -27.41
CA ASN A 189 13.68 1.43 -26.36
C ASN A 189 12.16 1.54 -26.54
N LEU A 190 11.70 1.81 -27.76
CA LEU A 190 10.27 1.87 -28.10
C LEU A 190 9.57 0.51 -27.94
N LEU A 191 10.25 -0.60 -28.25
CA LEU A 191 9.73 -1.95 -28.04
C LEU A 191 9.57 -2.27 -26.55
N ILE A 192 10.56 -1.92 -25.72
CA ILE A 192 10.47 -2.06 -24.26
C ILE A 192 9.29 -1.23 -23.74
N TYR A 193 9.18 0.02 -24.16
CA TYR A 193 8.08 0.91 -23.78
C TYR A 193 6.70 0.34 -24.17
N ALA A 194 6.56 -0.18 -25.39
CA ALA A 194 5.33 -0.80 -25.86
C ALA A 194 4.96 -2.06 -25.05
N ALA A 195 5.95 -2.88 -24.69
CA ALA A 195 5.76 -4.05 -23.84
C ALA A 195 5.31 -3.65 -22.41
N ASP A 196 5.90 -2.60 -21.84
CA ASP A 196 5.52 -2.06 -20.53
C ASP A 196 4.07 -1.53 -20.53
N LEU A 197 3.68 -0.78 -21.57
CA LEU A 197 2.30 -0.32 -21.74
C LEU A 197 1.31 -1.48 -21.90
N PHE A 198 1.69 -2.53 -22.62
CA PHE A 198 0.86 -3.70 -22.82
C PHE A 198 0.68 -4.50 -21.52
N ALA A 199 1.75 -4.70 -20.75
CA ALA A 199 1.68 -5.32 -19.43
C ALA A 199 0.83 -4.51 -18.45
N GLY A 200 0.95 -3.18 -18.47
CA GLY A 200 0.11 -2.26 -17.70
C GLY A 200 -1.37 -2.42 -18.02
N ARG A 201 -1.76 -2.47 -19.30
CA ARG A 201 -3.16 -2.69 -19.73
C ARG A 201 -3.71 -4.06 -19.32
N LEU A 202 -2.87 -5.09 -19.28
CA LEU A 202 -3.27 -6.41 -18.78
C LEU A 202 -3.55 -6.37 -17.26
N ALA A 203 -2.73 -5.65 -16.50
CA ALA A 203 -2.94 -5.44 -15.05
C ALA A 203 -4.15 -4.52 -14.77
N ALA A 204 -4.38 -3.52 -15.62
CA ALA A 204 -5.47 -2.53 -15.56
C ALA A 204 -6.88 -3.10 -15.68
N ARG A 205 -7.04 -4.37 -16.10
CA ARG A 205 -8.35 -5.03 -16.16
C ARG A 205 -8.99 -5.26 -14.79
N ARG A 206 -8.33 -4.88 -13.69
CA ARG A 206 -8.95 -4.63 -12.38
C ARG A 206 -9.33 -3.15 -12.31
N GLU A 207 -10.63 -2.88 -12.26
CA GLU A 207 -11.22 -1.55 -12.36
C GLU A 207 -10.53 -0.51 -11.46
N GLY A 208 -10.11 0.63 -12.02
CA GLY A 208 -9.56 1.78 -11.28
C GLY A 208 -8.10 2.19 -11.58
N PHE A 209 -7.40 1.47 -12.46
CA PHE A 209 -6.00 1.78 -12.80
C PHE A 209 -5.82 3.03 -13.69
N ASP A 210 -6.57 3.12 -14.79
CA ASP A 210 -6.38 4.19 -15.79
C ASP A 210 -6.66 5.59 -15.22
N SER A 211 -7.62 5.70 -14.31
CA SER A 211 -7.91 6.94 -13.57
C SER A 211 -6.77 7.29 -12.61
N ALA A 212 -6.21 6.32 -11.89
CA ALA A 212 -5.15 6.54 -10.91
C ALA A 212 -3.80 6.94 -11.56
N LEU A 213 -3.46 6.36 -12.73
CA LEU A 213 -2.24 6.71 -13.47
C LEU A 213 -2.36 8.10 -14.13
N SER A 214 -3.53 8.44 -14.67
CA SER A 214 -3.77 9.74 -15.31
C SER A 214 -3.77 10.90 -14.31
N GLU A 215 -4.28 10.70 -13.09
CA GLU A 215 -4.19 11.71 -12.03
C GLU A 215 -2.75 11.94 -11.56
N ASP A 216 -1.95 10.89 -11.41
CA ASP A 216 -0.55 11.02 -11.00
C ASP A 216 0.29 11.76 -12.05
N LEU A 217 0.09 11.45 -13.33
CA LEU A 217 0.78 12.15 -14.40
C LEU A 217 0.43 13.63 -14.41
N ARG A 218 -0.84 13.99 -14.17
CA ARG A 218 -1.28 15.38 -14.01
C ARG A 218 -0.63 16.06 -12.82
N TYR A 219 -0.59 15.40 -11.65
CA TYR A 219 0.10 15.93 -10.47
C TYR A 219 1.57 16.26 -10.74
N PHE A 220 2.29 15.39 -11.45
CA PHE A 220 3.69 15.64 -11.80
C PHE A 220 3.87 16.78 -12.80
N LEU A 221 2.98 16.88 -13.78
CA LEU A 221 3.01 17.95 -14.78
C LEU A 221 2.70 19.31 -14.15
N ASP A 222 1.70 19.39 -13.26
CA ASP A 222 1.35 20.62 -12.54
C ASP A 222 2.47 21.06 -11.59
N ARG A 223 3.14 20.12 -10.92
CA ARG A 223 4.27 20.46 -10.05
C ARG A 223 5.54 20.86 -10.81
N ALA A 224 5.66 20.44 -12.07
CA ALA A 224 6.78 20.83 -12.94
C ALA A 224 6.60 22.24 -13.53
N THR A 225 5.36 22.72 -13.64
CA THR A 225 5.04 24.08 -14.14
C THR A 225 5.01 25.14 -13.05
N GLU A 226 4.97 24.76 -11.77
CA GLU A 226 5.05 25.67 -10.61
C GLU A 226 6.49 26.05 -10.18
N ARG A 227 7.52 25.68 -10.97
CA ARG A 227 8.92 26.11 -10.77
C ARG A 227 9.34 27.16 -11.78
#